data_AF-A0A2W5F1W5-F1
#
_entry.id   AF-A0A2W5F1W5-F1
#
_cell.length_a   1.000
_cell.length_b   1.000
_cell.length_c   1.000
_cell.angle_alpha   90.00
_cell.angle_beta   90.00
_cell.angle_gamma   90.00
#
_symmetry.space_group_name_H-M   'P 1'
#
loop_
_entity.id
_entity.type
_entity.pdbx_description
1 polymer ?
#
loop_
_entity_poly.entity_id
_entity_poly.type
_entity_poly.pdbx_seq_one_letter_code
_entity_poly.pdbx_strand_id
1 'polypeptide(L)'
;MDARKGGNERFDVIQFSIDQWRAWAPGLDDADDWTRWSLAPGCANDDPTAQPLVDFLPAMQRRRMSRLARMTFQVAWPLAEGQAPMPMVFASRHGETPRTFALLSELAERQPLSPTQFSLSVHNVIIGLWSILRGDDSEMTAIAAPPARTPWWTSPATTRTSSTATRKTTNATPARSWPA
;
A
#
# COMPACT_ATOMS: atom_id res chain seq x y z
N MET A 1 33.20 16.34 -37.03
CA MET A 1 33.48 16.39 -35.57
C MET A 1 32.31 17.09 -34.93
N ASP A 2 31.35 16.33 -34.43
CA ASP A 2 30.14 16.87 -33.81
C ASP A 2 30.16 16.47 -32.33
N ALA A 3 30.54 17.44 -31.50
CA ALA A 3 30.67 17.25 -30.07
C ALA A 3 29.27 17.23 -29.46
N ARG A 4 28.76 16.03 -29.14
CA ARG A 4 27.53 15.88 -28.36
C ARG A 4 27.71 16.61 -27.03
N LYS A 5 27.01 17.73 -26.86
CA LYS A 5 26.82 18.38 -25.56
C LYS A 5 26.23 17.36 -24.60
N GLY A 6 27.02 16.95 -23.62
CA GLY A 6 26.54 16.17 -22.49
C GLY A 6 25.49 16.97 -21.74
N GLY A 7 24.22 16.61 -21.93
CA GLY A 7 23.13 17.12 -21.11
C GLY A 7 23.39 16.69 -19.67
N ASN A 8 23.57 17.66 -18.79
CA ASN A 8 23.64 17.44 -17.35
C ASN A 8 22.23 17.03 -16.88
N GLU A 9 21.93 15.74 -16.92
CA GLU A 9 20.71 15.18 -16.32
C GLU A 9 20.77 15.44 -14.81
N ARG A 10 20.02 16.44 -14.35
CA ARG A 10 19.82 16.66 -12.91
C ARG A 10 18.99 15.50 -12.38
N PHE A 11 19.63 14.60 -11.65
CA PHE A 11 18.94 13.62 -10.84
C PHE A 11 18.33 14.35 -9.64
N ASP A 12 17.01 14.40 -9.56
CA ASP A 12 16.33 14.84 -8.34
C ASP A 12 16.55 13.77 -7.26
N VAL A 13 17.42 14.08 -6.31
CA VAL A 13 17.67 13.24 -5.15
C VAL A 13 16.51 13.41 -4.18
N ILE A 14 15.76 12.34 -3.93
CA ILE A 14 14.74 12.33 -2.87
C ILE A 14 15.47 12.06 -1.55
N GLN A 15 15.43 13.04 -0.63
CA GLN A 15 15.93 12.89 0.73
C GLN A 15 14.76 12.81 1.71
N PHE A 16 14.76 11.80 2.57
CA PHE A 16 13.79 11.63 3.64
C PHE A 16 14.43 10.90 4.82
N SER A 17 13.84 11.04 6.00
CA SER A 17 14.18 10.28 7.21
C SER A 17 13.03 9.35 7.58
N ILE A 18 13.37 8.18 8.10
CA ILE A 18 12.40 7.26 8.71
C ILE A 18 12.48 7.48 10.22
N ASP A 19 11.48 8.15 10.78
CA ASP A 19 11.42 8.41 12.22
C ASP A 19 11.09 7.13 13.01
N GLN A 20 10.12 6.37 12.50
CA GLN A 20 9.67 5.13 13.11
C GLN A 20 9.31 4.09 12.04
N TRP A 21 9.38 2.82 12.43
CA TRP A 21 8.97 1.69 11.59
C TRP A 21 8.36 0.59 12.45
N ARG A 22 7.45 -0.18 11.83
CA ARG A 22 6.92 -1.43 12.36
C ARG A 22 6.70 -2.40 11.21
N ALA A 23 6.87 -3.68 11.50
CA ALA A 23 6.67 -4.75 10.54
C ALA A 23 6.02 -5.95 11.24
N TRP A 24 5.36 -6.78 10.44
CA TRP A 24 4.74 -8.02 10.91
C TRP A 24 4.93 -9.10 9.85
N ALA A 25 5.32 -10.29 10.29
CA ALA A 25 5.31 -11.50 9.50
C ALA A 25 5.03 -12.70 10.43
N PRO A 26 4.62 -13.87 9.92
CA PRO A 26 4.40 -15.02 10.78
C PRO A 26 5.67 -15.38 11.58
N GLY A 27 5.55 -15.35 12.90
CA GLY A 27 6.68 -15.59 13.82
C GLY A 27 7.65 -14.42 13.97
N LEU A 28 7.32 -13.23 13.45
CA LEU A 28 8.06 -11.97 13.64
C LEU A 28 7.07 -10.85 14.00
N ASP A 29 6.79 -10.71 15.30
CA ASP A 29 5.70 -9.85 15.79
C ASP A 29 6.20 -8.52 16.35
N ASP A 30 7.42 -8.48 16.90
CA ASP A 30 7.98 -7.30 17.56
C ASP A 30 9.38 -6.89 17.06
N ALA A 31 9.88 -5.76 17.56
CA ALA A 31 11.15 -5.20 17.14
C ALA A 31 12.36 -6.09 17.48
N ASP A 32 12.28 -6.90 18.55
CA ASP A 32 13.35 -7.80 18.94
C ASP A 32 13.42 -9.00 17.98
N ASP A 33 12.27 -9.55 17.59
CA ASP A 33 12.18 -10.60 16.57
C ASP A 33 12.80 -10.13 15.26
N TRP A 34 12.43 -8.93 14.79
CA TRP A 34 12.99 -8.35 13.58
C TRP A 34 14.48 -8.03 13.70
N THR A 35 14.94 -7.59 14.87
CA THR A 35 16.37 -7.35 15.14
C THR A 35 17.15 -8.67 15.04
N ARG A 36 16.67 -9.73 15.69
CA ARG A 36 17.30 -11.07 15.61
C ARG A 36 17.31 -11.60 14.19
N TRP A 37 16.20 -11.49 13.46
CA TRP A 37 16.12 -11.89 12.06
C TRP A 37 17.10 -11.09 11.18
N SER A 38 17.26 -9.78 11.43
CA SER A 38 18.19 -8.95 10.65
C SER A 38 19.66 -9.33 10.83
N LEU A 39 20.03 -9.85 12.00
CA LEU A 39 21.38 -10.31 12.32
C LEU A 39 21.70 -11.69 11.73
N ALA A 40 20.68 -12.52 11.54
CA ALA A 40 20.79 -13.85 10.92
C ALA A 40 19.60 -14.12 9.99
N PRO A 41 19.59 -13.53 8.78
CA PRO A 41 18.45 -13.62 7.88
C PRO A 41 18.19 -15.06 7.45
N GLY A 42 16.96 -15.53 7.71
CA GLY A 42 16.44 -16.79 7.19
C GLY A 42 15.16 -16.56 6.40
N CYS A 43 14.65 -17.61 5.75
CA CYS A 43 13.29 -17.57 5.21
C CYS A 43 12.33 -17.31 6.38
N ALA A 44 11.56 -16.22 6.31
CA ALA A 44 10.46 -16.00 7.24
C ALA A 44 9.47 -17.16 7.13
N ASN A 45 8.80 -17.49 8.23
CA ASN A 45 7.78 -18.53 8.23
C ASN A 45 6.64 -18.08 7.30
N ASP A 46 6.28 -18.90 6.31
CA ASP A 46 5.18 -18.60 5.38
C ASP A 46 3.92 -19.34 5.79
N ASP A 47 3.56 -19.23 7.07
CA ASP A 47 2.30 -19.79 7.56
C ASP A 47 1.13 -18.98 6.96
N PRO A 48 0.33 -19.58 6.05
CA PRO A 48 -0.77 -18.88 5.40
C PRO A 48 -1.93 -18.62 6.37
N THR A 49 -1.97 -19.31 7.50
CA THR A 49 -3.02 -19.20 8.52
C THR A 49 -2.73 -18.15 9.58
N ALA A 50 -1.44 -17.80 9.77
CA ALA A 50 -1.03 -16.78 10.72
C ALA A 50 -1.60 -15.41 10.33
N GLN A 51 -2.18 -14.71 11.29
CA GLN A 51 -2.77 -13.38 11.11
C GLN A 51 -2.75 -12.58 12.43
N PRO A 52 -2.42 -11.28 12.41
CA PRO A 52 -2.31 -10.50 13.64
C PRO A 52 -3.68 -10.22 14.25
N LEU A 53 -3.78 -10.26 15.59
CA LEU A 53 -5.06 -10.22 16.29
C LEU A 53 -5.83 -8.90 16.14
N VAL A 54 -5.11 -7.78 16.01
CA VAL A 54 -5.64 -6.40 15.92
C VAL A 54 -6.69 -6.08 16.99
N ASP A 55 -6.48 -6.55 18.23
CA ASP A 55 -7.48 -6.51 19.32
C ASP A 55 -7.88 -5.09 19.76
N PHE A 56 -7.12 -4.07 19.39
CA PHE A 56 -7.48 -2.66 19.57
C PHE A 56 -8.71 -2.24 18.73
N LEU A 57 -9.13 -3.04 17.75
CA LEU A 57 -10.31 -2.78 16.94
C LEU A 57 -11.59 -3.46 17.48
N PRO A 58 -12.76 -2.84 17.32
CA PRO A 58 -14.05 -3.48 17.63
C PRO A 58 -14.22 -4.82 16.90
N ALA A 59 -14.78 -5.82 17.61
CA ALA A 59 -14.88 -7.20 17.11
C ALA A 59 -15.56 -7.32 15.74
N MET A 60 -16.60 -6.51 15.48
CA MET A 60 -17.31 -6.51 14.20
C MET A 60 -16.45 -6.02 13.04
N GLN A 61 -15.55 -5.06 13.28
CA GLN A 61 -14.64 -4.57 12.24
C GLN A 61 -13.57 -5.61 11.93
N ARG A 62 -13.01 -6.26 12.97
CA ARG A 62 -12.04 -7.34 12.82
C ARG A 62 -12.55 -8.49 11.95
N ARG A 63 -13.82 -8.88 12.10
CA ARG A 63 -14.45 -9.97 11.33
C ARG A 63 -14.57 -9.67 9.83
N ARG A 64 -14.58 -8.41 9.43
CA ARG A 64 -14.75 -8.00 8.01
C ARG A 64 -13.41 -7.77 7.30
N MET A 65 -12.31 -7.69 8.06
CA MET A 65 -10.97 -7.47 7.55
C MET A 65 -10.37 -8.73 6.94
N SER A 66 -9.69 -8.55 5.81
CA SER A 66 -8.81 -9.56 5.24
C SER A 66 -7.52 -9.71 6.05
N ARG A 67 -6.74 -10.76 5.79
CA ARG A 67 -5.39 -10.90 6.35
C ARG A 67 -4.51 -9.68 6.06
N LEU A 68 -4.55 -9.16 4.83
CA LEU A 68 -3.76 -7.99 4.41
C LEU A 68 -4.17 -6.72 5.16
N ALA A 69 -5.47 -6.50 5.35
CA ALA A 69 -5.98 -5.40 6.16
C ALA A 69 -5.52 -5.52 7.62
N ARG A 70 -5.61 -6.72 8.22
CA ARG A 70 -5.16 -6.97 9.60
C ARG A 70 -3.66 -6.70 9.75
N MET A 71 -2.83 -7.17 8.80
CA MET A 71 -1.39 -6.87 8.77
C MET A 71 -1.12 -5.37 8.73
N THR A 72 -1.81 -4.65 7.84
CA THR A 72 -1.62 -3.20 7.68
C THR A 72 -1.99 -2.46 8.96
N PHE A 73 -3.12 -2.80 9.57
CA PHE A 73 -3.58 -2.15 10.80
C PHE A 73 -2.65 -2.48 11.99
N GLN A 74 -2.18 -3.71 12.10
CA GLN A 74 -1.26 -4.12 13.17
C GLN A 74 0.01 -3.26 13.17
N VAL A 75 0.56 -2.96 11.99
CA VAL A 75 1.82 -2.20 11.89
C VAL A 75 1.60 -0.68 11.90
N ALA A 76 0.56 -0.19 11.23
CA ALA A 76 0.34 1.24 11.05
C ALA A 76 -0.35 1.89 12.25
N TRP A 77 -1.29 1.19 12.91
CA TRP A 77 -2.08 1.79 14.00
C TRP A 77 -1.22 2.32 15.14
N PRO A 78 -0.24 1.57 15.67
CA PRO A 78 0.59 2.04 16.77
C PRO A 78 1.51 3.20 16.38
N LEU A 79 1.94 3.27 15.12
CA LEU A 79 2.79 4.37 14.62
C LEU A 79 2.04 5.70 14.58
N ALA A 80 0.73 5.63 14.40
CA ALA A 80 -0.11 6.79 14.20
C ALA A 80 -0.93 7.12 15.47
N GLU A 81 -0.83 6.33 16.53
CA GLU A 81 -1.49 6.55 17.81
C GLU A 81 -0.87 7.78 18.52
N GLY A 82 -1.72 8.68 19.02
CA GLY A 82 -1.28 9.95 19.62
C GLY A 82 -0.73 10.98 18.62
N GLN A 83 -0.68 10.67 17.33
CA GLN A 83 -0.26 11.59 16.28
C GLN A 83 -1.46 12.32 15.67
N ALA A 84 -1.21 13.51 15.12
CA ALA A 84 -2.19 14.20 14.29
C ALA A 84 -2.47 13.39 13.00
N PRO A 85 -3.67 13.55 12.38
CA PRO A 85 -3.95 13.03 11.04
C PRO A 85 -2.81 13.37 10.06
N MET A 86 -2.39 12.39 9.26
CA MET A 86 -1.28 12.54 8.34
C MET A 86 -1.51 11.80 7.01
N PRO A 87 -0.94 12.30 5.90
CA PRO A 87 -1.09 11.62 4.62
C PRO A 87 -0.56 10.18 4.62
N MET A 88 -1.25 9.28 3.93
CA MET A 88 -0.89 7.87 3.86
C MET A 88 -0.65 7.40 2.42
N VAL A 89 0.44 6.65 2.23
CA VAL A 89 0.69 5.89 1.00
C VAL A 89 0.63 4.41 1.33
N PHE A 90 -0.42 3.73 0.86
CA PHE A 90 -0.50 2.27 0.93
C PHE A 90 0.04 1.66 -0.36
N ALA A 91 0.96 0.72 -0.24
CA ALA A 91 1.52 0.01 -1.38
C ALA A 91 1.34 -1.50 -1.21
N SER A 92 0.81 -2.16 -2.24
CA SER A 92 0.71 -3.62 -2.28
C SER A 92 0.81 -4.12 -3.71
N ARG A 93 1.46 -5.26 -3.93
CA ARG A 93 1.51 -5.89 -5.26
C ARG A 93 0.16 -6.44 -5.69
N HIS A 94 -0.55 -7.06 -4.75
CA HIS A 94 -1.72 -7.89 -5.03
C HIS A 94 -3.02 -7.34 -4.43
N GLY A 95 -2.95 -6.41 -3.48
CA GLY A 95 -4.15 -5.90 -2.81
C GLY A 95 -5.05 -7.04 -2.29
N GLU A 96 -6.36 -6.86 -2.43
CA GLU A 96 -7.39 -7.83 -2.03
C GLU A 96 -7.63 -8.95 -3.07
N THR A 97 -6.57 -9.46 -3.70
CA THR A 97 -6.67 -10.54 -4.70
C THR A 97 -7.55 -11.72 -4.27
N PRO A 98 -7.48 -12.24 -3.02
CA PRO A 98 -8.36 -13.35 -2.61
C PRO A 98 -9.85 -13.01 -2.71
N ARG A 99 -10.24 -11.78 -2.38
CA ARG A 99 -11.63 -11.34 -2.44
C ARG A 99 -12.07 -11.07 -3.88
N THR A 100 -11.21 -10.47 -4.69
CA THR A 100 -11.45 -10.29 -6.12
C THR A 100 -11.63 -11.63 -6.83
N PHE A 101 -10.80 -12.62 -6.49
CA PHE A 101 -10.91 -13.97 -7.05
C PHE A 101 -12.25 -14.62 -6.67
N ALA A 102 -12.65 -14.57 -5.40
CA ALA A 102 -13.93 -15.11 -4.95
C ALA A 102 -15.13 -14.47 -5.70
N LEU A 103 -15.11 -13.15 -5.87
CA LEU A 103 -16.15 -12.44 -6.65
C LEU A 103 -16.20 -12.88 -8.12
N LEU A 104 -15.04 -13.09 -8.75
CA LEU A 104 -14.97 -13.57 -10.12
C LEU A 104 -15.48 -15.02 -10.24
N SER A 105 -15.22 -15.86 -9.22
CA SER A 105 -15.79 -17.21 -9.14
C SER A 105 -17.31 -17.18 -9.02
N GLU A 106 -17.87 -16.36 -8.11
CA GLU A 106 -19.31 -16.16 -7.98
C GLU A 106 -19.95 -15.68 -9.29
N LEU A 107 -19.29 -14.74 -9.99
CA LEU A 107 -19.76 -14.25 -11.28
C LEU A 107 -19.76 -15.35 -12.35
N ALA A 108 -18.73 -16.18 -12.40
CA ALA A 108 -18.63 -17.30 -13.34
C ALA A 108 -19.74 -18.34 -13.09
N GLU A 109 -20.12 -18.54 -11.83
CA GLU A 109 -21.23 -19.40 -11.40
C GLU A 109 -22.60 -18.74 -11.55
N ARG A 110 -22.68 -17.52 -12.11
CA ARG A 110 -23.90 -16.71 -12.25
C ARG A 110 -24.61 -16.42 -10.92
N GLN A 111 -23.85 -16.35 -9.84
CA GLN A 111 -24.36 -15.96 -8.53
C GLN A 111 -24.56 -14.43 -8.45
N PRO A 112 -25.52 -13.95 -7.66
CA PRO A 112 -25.65 -12.52 -7.38
C PRO A 112 -24.41 -11.98 -6.68
N LEU A 113 -23.81 -10.91 -7.22
CA LEU A 113 -22.67 -10.26 -6.60
C LEU A 113 -23.09 -9.44 -5.38
N SER A 114 -22.41 -9.63 -4.25
CA SER A 114 -22.62 -8.81 -3.06
C SER A 114 -21.97 -7.43 -3.21
N PRO A 115 -22.73 -6.32 -3.09
CA PRO A 115 -22.17 -4.96 -3.13
C PRO A 115 -21.12 -4.72 -2.04
N THR A 116 -21.28 -5.38 -0.89
CA THR A 116 -20.32 -5.32 0.21
C THR A 116 -19.02 -6.01 -0.15
N GLN A 117 -19.07 -7.21 -0.74
CA GLN A 117 -17.87 -7.93 -1.13
C GLN A 117 -17.10 -7.18 -2.22
N PHE A 118 -17.81 -6.63 -3.21
CA PHE A 118 -17.22 -5.77 -4.24
C PHE A 118 -16.53 -4.53 -3.65
N SER A 119 -17.21 -3.83 -2.72
CA SER A 119 -16.61 -2.66 -2.06
C SER A 119 -15.35 -3.01 -1.26
N LEU A 120 -15.25 -4.25 -0.79
CA LEU A 120 -14.09 -4.72 -0.03
C LEU A 120 -12.99 -5.34 -0.91
N SER A 121 -13.18 -5.46 -2.23
CA SER A 121 -12.23 -6.11 -3.14
C SER A 121 -11.33 -5.12 -3.90
N VAL A 122 -11.63 -3.82 -3.82
CA VAL A 122 -10.85 -2.78 -4.50
C VAL A 122 -9.52 -2.53 -3.80
N HIS A 123 -8.49 -2.14 -4.57
CA HIS A 123 -7.11 -1.98 -4.06
C HIS A 123 -6.98 -0.94 -2.94
N ASN A 124 -7.80 0.12 -3.02
CA ASN A 124 -7.80 1.20 -2.04
C ASN A 124 -8.67 0.91 -0.80
N VAL A 125 -9.25 -0.29 -0.66
CA VAL A 125 -10.13 -0.57 0.49
C VAL A 125 -9.42 -0.38 1.82
N ILE A 126 -8.13 -0.71 1.92
CA ILE A 126 -7.39 -0.68 3.19
C ILE A 126 -7.25 0.76 3.72
N ILE A 127 -6.94 1.72 2.84
CA ILE A 127 -6.89 3.14 3.22
C ILE A 127 -8.29 3.72 3.46
N GLY A 128 -9.31 3.23 2.75
CA GLY A 128 -10.71 3.60 3.03
C GLY A 128 -11.16 3.13 4.42
N LEU A 129 -10.82 1.89 4.79
CA LEU A 129 -11.06 1.36 6.12
C LEU A 129 -10.28 2.14 7.18
N TRP A 130 -9.04 2.52 6.90
CA TRP A 130 -8.23 3.34 7.81
C TRP A 130 -8.91 4.67 8.10
N SER A 131 -9.29 5.42 7.05
CA SER A 131 -9.99 6.69 7.17
C SER A 131 -11.25 6.57 8.03
N ILE A 132 -12.10 5.57 7.76
CA ILE A 132 -13.35 5.34 8.50
C ILE A 132 -13.08 4.99 9.98
N LEU A 133 -12.12 4.10 10.25
CA LEU A 133 -11.89 3.58 11.61
C LEU A 133 -11.13 4.56 12.51
N ARG A 134 -10.29 5.42 11.92
CA ARG A 134 -9.53 6.45 12.64
C ARG A 134 -10.26 7.79 12.70
N GLY A 135 -11.25 8.01 11.84
CA GLY A 135 -11.80 9.34 11.62
C GLY A 135 -10.76 10.29 11.01
N ASP A 136 -9.88 9.76 10.16
CA ASP A 136 -8.76 10.47 9.54
C ASP A 136 -9.12 10.80 8.09
N ASP A 137 -9.25 12.09 7.79
CA ASP A 137 -9.62 12.63 6.47
C ASP A 137 -8.41 13.16 5.67
N SER A 138 -7.19 12.86 6.12
CA SER A 138 -5.96 13.21 5.41
C SER A 138 -5.90 12.59 4.01
N GLU A 139 -5.08 13.16 3.14
CA GLU A 139 -4.84 12.61 1.80
C GLU A 139 -4.27 11.18 1.86
N MET A 140 -4.93 10.23 1.20
CA MET A 140 -4.48 8.84 1.15
C MET A 140 -4.45 8.31 -0.28
N THR A 141 -3.38 7.60 -0.63
CA THR A 141 -3.24 6.98 -1.94
C THR A 141 -2.87 5.52 -1.83
N ALA A 142 -3.40 4.71 -2.73
CA ALA A 142 -3.12 3.28 -2.82
C ALA A 142 -2.43 2.98 -4.16
N ILE A 143 -1.24 2.41 -4.10
CA ILE A 143 -0.38 2.14 -5.27
C ILE A 143 -0.21 0.64 -5.43
N ALA A 144 -0.35 0.15 -6.66
CA ALA A 144 0.04 -1.19 -7.03
C ALA A 144 1.50 -1.18 -7.51
N ALA A 145 2.39 -1.85 -6.78
CA ALA A 145 3.81 -1.88 -7.10
C ALA A 145 4.26 -3.31 -7.47
N PRO A 146 4.74 -3.55 -8.70
CA PRO A 146 5.40 -4.81 -9.03
C PRO A 146 6.72 -4.93 -8.24
N PRO A 147 7.24 -6.16 -8.02
CA PRO A 147 8.55 -6.31 -7.42
C PRO A 147 9.57 -5.55 -8.27
N ALA A 148 10.50 -4.88 -7.61
CA ALA A 148 11.61 -4.22 -8.30
C ALA A 148 12.27 -5.24 -9.24
N ARG A 149 12.35 -4.90 -10.53
CA ARG A 149 12.83 -5.81 -11.59
C ARG A 149 14.27 -6.29 -11.35
N THR A 150 14.99 -5.61 -10.47
CA THR A 150 16.28 -5.97 -9.89
C THR A 150 16.15 -5.92 -8.36
N PRO A 151 16.63 -6.95 -7.63
CA PRO A 151 16.75 -6.84 -6.18
C PRO A 151 17.63 -5.65 -5.82
N TRP A 152 17.18 -4.78 -4.91
CA TRP A 152 17.87 -3.55 -4.55
C TRP A 152 19.30 -3.79 -4.04
N TRP A 153 19.57 -4.98 -3.49
CA TRP A 153 20.90 -5.39 -3.03
C TRP A 153 21.85 -5.89 -4.14
N THR A 154 21.38 -6.07 -5.37
CA THR A 154 22.19 -6.57 -6.50
C THR A 154 22.71 -5.50 -7.44
N SER A 155 22.36 -4.23 -7.23
CA SER A 155 22.80 -3.13 -8.08
C SER A 155 23.84 -2.27 -7.36
N PRO A 156 25.05 -2.07 -7.90
CA PRO A 156 25.91 -0.98 -7.48
C PRO A 156 25.21 0.33 -7.86
N ALA A 157 24.54 0.95 -6.88
CA ALA A 157 24.07 2.34 -6.86
C ALA A 157 23.66 2.95 -8.23
N THR A 158 22.82 2.26 -9.01
CA THR A 158 22.26 2.82 -10.25
C THR A 158 20.75 2.66 -10.22
N THR A 159 20.10 3.61 -9.56
CA THR A 159 18.65 3.80 -9.59
C THR A 159 18.23 4.16 -11.02
N ARG A 160 17.78 3.18 -11.82
CA ARG A 160 17.18 3.46 -13.12
C ARG A 160 15.67 3.61 -12.96
N THR A 161 15.22 4.84 -12.71
CA THR A 161 13.80 5.22 -12.80
C THR A 161 13.36 5.23 -14.26
N SER A 162 12.53 4.27 -14.66
CA SER A 162 11.72 4.40 -15.87
C SER A 162 10.55 5.33 -15.57
N SER A 163 10.65 6.59 -16.01
CA SER A 163 9.53 7.52 -16.00
C SER A 163 8.60 7.21 -17.19
N THR A 164 7.40 6.72 -16.91
CA THR A 164 6.27 6.95 -17.85
C THR A 164 5.45 8.08 -17.27
N ALA A 165 5.88 9.32 -17.54
CA ALA A 165 5.09 10.51 -17.23
C ALA A 165 4.00 10.66 -18.29
N THR A 166 2.77 10.21 -18.00
CA THR A 166 1.60 10.67 -18.76
C THR A 166 1.24 12.06 -18.25
N ARG A 167 1.70 13.08 -18.97
CA ARG A 167 1.30 14.48 -18.75
C ARG A 167 -0.21 14.62 -19.04
N LYS A 168 -1.04 14.76 -18.01
CA LYS A 168 -2.37 15.37 -18.19
C LYS A 168 -2.17 16.89 -18.30
N THR A 169 -2.21 17.41 -19.51
CA THR A 169 -2.44 18.83 -19.75
C THR A 169 -3.89 19.16 -19.36
N THR A 170 -4.09 19.80 -18.22
CA THR A 170 -5.35 20.50 -17.91
C THR A 170 -5.24 21.92 -18.48
N ASN A 171 -5.67 22.11 -19.72
CA ASN A 171 -6.14 23.44 -20.13
C ASN A 171 -7.57 23.58 -19.58
N ALA A 172 -7.72 24.46 -18.60
CA ALA A 172 -9.02 24.85 -18.07
C ALA A 172 -9.83 25.54 -19.17
N THR A 173 -11.00 24.99 -19.49
CA THR A 173 -12.06 25.67 -20.24
C THR A 173 -12.96 26.37 -19.23
N PRO A 174 -13.24 27.68 -19.33
CA PRO A 174 -14.15 28.36 -18.40
C PRO A 174 -15.58 27.86 -18.58
N ALA A 175 -16.30 27.84 -17.45
CA ALA A 175 -17.66 27.32 -17.30
C ALA A 175 -18.65 27.95 -18.30
N ARG A 176 -19.41 27.10 -19.01
CA ARG A 176 -20.64 27.51 -19.68
C ARG A 176 -21.78 27.54 -18.66
N SER A 177 -22.35 28.72 -18.49
CA SER A 177 -23.66 28.95 -17.88
C SER A 177 -24.74 28.15 -18.62
N TRP A 178 -25.59 27.44 -17.87
CA TRP A 178 -26.85 26.91 -18.39
C TRP A 178 -27.96 27.96 -18.18
N PRO A 179 -28.83 28.21 -19.17
CA PRO A 179 -29.89 29.21 -19.03
C PRO A 179 -31.11 28.67 -18.27
N ALA A 180 -31.66 29.58 -17.46
CA ALA A 180 -32.97 29.67 -16.78
C ALA A 180 -33.59 28.39 -16.19
#